data_AF-A0A7V8WGA2-F1
#
_entry.id   AF-A0A7V8WGA2-F1
#
_cell.length_a   1.000
_cell.length_b   1.000
_cell.length_c   1.000
_cell.angle_alpha   90.00
_cell.angle_beta   90.00
_cell.angle_gamma   90.00
#
_symmetry.space_group_name_H-M   'P 1'
#
loop_
_entity.id
_entity.type
_entity.pdbx_description
1 polymer ?
#
loop_
_entity_poly.entity_id
_entity_poly.type
_entity_poly.pdbx_seq_one_letter_code
_entity_poly.pdbx_strand_id
1 'polypeptide(L)'
;MIVDYFRERFRLRLFVPLALLIAAAASMPPVSWTSFAIDAGFALLLLAQFRLWDDLADRVRDRVEHPGRALTREGDATQVVAFCGALAVLNICLAVWRDGSGIAVGVLSALDAALGVWYLARTRRSIAGEQLLLAKYPAMIAIVAGGRLLEAPVSIAGAAAALYLAVCAYEAWHDPASPLSRLVGGHS
;
A
#
# COMPACT_ATOMS: atom_id res chain seq x y z
N MET A 1 15.21 -16.59 3.18
CA MET A 1 14.34 -15.57 3.80
C MET A 1 13.64 -14.63 2.82
N ILE A 2 14.30 -13.62 2.22
CA ILE A 2 13.60 -12.61 1.38
C ILE A 2 12.87 -13.26 0.18
N VAL A 3 13.54 -14.18 -0.52
CA VAL A 3 12.92 -14.91 -1.65
C VAL A 3 11.71 -15.73 -1.21
N ASP A 4 11.81 -16.43 -0.07
CA ASP A 4 10.72 -17.24 0.48
C ASP A 4 9.55 -16.36 0.92
N TYR A 5 9.85 -15.20 1.50
CA TYR A 5 8.86 -14.19 1.84
C TYR A 5 8.08 -13.72 0.62
N PHE A 6 8.76 -13.33 -0.46
CA PHE A 6 8.09 -12.85 -1.68
C PHE A 6 7.25 -13.96 -2.34
N ARG A 7 7.72 -15.20 -2.34
CA ARG A 7 6.94 -16.35 -2.84
C ARG A 7 5.67 -16.58 -2.01
N GLU A 8 5.75 -16.43 -0.70
CA GLU A 8 4.63 -16.64 0.21
C GLU A 8 3.61 -15.49 0.18
N ARG A 9 4.09 -14.23 0.25
CA ARG A 9 3.26 -13.05 0.54
C ARG A 9 3.02 -12.14 -0.66
N PHE A 10 3.88 -12.17 -1.67
CA PHE A 10 3.80 -11.29 -2.84
C PHE A 10 3.39 -12.06 -4.10
N ARG A 11 2.13 -12.50 -4.13
CA ARG A 11 1.57 -13.24 -5.27
C ARG A 11 1.41 -12.31 -6.47
N LEU A 12 2.36 -12.33 -7.40
CA LEU A 12 2.38 -11.45 -8.59
C LEU A 12 1.04 -11.40 -9.35
N ARG A 13 0.31 -12.51 -9.40
CA ARG A 13 -1.03 -12.58 -10.01
C ARG A 13 -2.07 -11.62 -9.41
N LEU A 14 -1.89 -11.18 -8.16
CA LEU A 14 -2.76 -10.21 -7.49
C LEU A 14 -2.16 -8.79 -7.56
N PHE A 15 -0.85 -8.69 -7.33
CA PHE A 15 -0.16 -7.39 -7.26
C PHE A 15 0.02 -6.72 -8.62
N VAL A 16 0.26 -7.48 -9.69
CA VAL A 16 0.45 -6.92 -11.03
C VAL A 16 -0.85 -6.26 -11.55
N PRO A 17 -2.03 -6.92 -11.54
CA PRO A 17 -3.27 -6.25 -11.94
C PRO A 17 -3.59 -5.01 -11.10
N LEU A 18 -3.34 -5.05 -9.79
CA LEU A 18 -3.56 -3.91 -8.91
C LEU A 18 -2.60 -2.75 -9.23
N ALA A 19 -1.32 -3.03 -9.48
CA ALA A 19 -0.34 -2.02 -9.89
C ALA A 19 -0.74 -1.36 -11.22
N LEU A 20 -1.20 -2.15 -12.20
CA LEU A 20 -1.71 -1.66 -13.47
C LEU A 20 -2.95 -0.78 -13.29
N LEU A 21 -3.87 -1.17 -12.38
CA LEU A 21 -5.06 -0.39 -12.06
C LEU A 21 -4.70 0.95 -11.40
N ILE A 22 -3.76 0.95 -10.46
CA ILE A 22 -3.25 2.18 -9.82
C ILE A 22 -2.59 3.09 -10.88
N ALA A 23 -1.75 2.53 -11.75
CA ALA A 23 -1.11 3.30 -12.83
C ALA A 23 -2.14 3.88 -13.80
N ALA A 24 -3.17 3.11 -14.16
CA ALA A 24 -4.25 3.57 -15.02
C ALA A 24 -5.08 4.69 -14.36
N ALA A 25 -5.39 4.55 -13.06
CA ALA A 25 -6.10 5.56 -12.28
C ALA A 25 -5.29 6.86 -12.11
N ALA A 26 -3.96 6.75 -12.06
CA ALA A 26 -3.03 7.89 -11.93
C ALA A 26 -2.61 8.51 -13.29
N SER A 27 -3.08 7.93 -14.40
CA SER A 27 -2.76 8.36 -15.76
C SER A 27 -3.81 9.31 -16.32
N MET A 28 -3.38 10.29 -17.12
CA MET A 28 -4.27 11.14 -17.90
C MET A 28 -3.91 11.06 -19.38
N PRO A 29 -4.87 10.71 -20.26
CA PRO A 29 -4.60 10.70 -21.68
C PRO A 29 -4.17 12.09 -22.20
N PRO A 30 -3.23 12.15 -23.15
CA PRO A 30 -2.48 11.04 -23.73
C PRO A 30 -1.30 10.60 -22.83
N VAL A 31 -1.17 9.29 -22.57
CA VAL A 31 -0.03 8.70 -21.86
C VAL A 31 0.83 7.89 -22.81
N SER A 32 2.15 8.09 -22.76
CA SER A 32 3.09 7.23 -23.48
C SER A 32 3.18 5.86 -22.80
N TRP A 33 3.31 4.78 -23.57
CA TRP A 33 3.47 3.42 -23.02
C TRP A 33 4.66 3.32 -22.05
N THR A 34 5.74 4.06 -22.32
CA THR A 34 6.90 4.12 -21.43
C THR A 34 6.55 4.74 -20.08
N SER A 35 5.83 5.87 -20.07
CA SER A 35 5.37 6.52 -18.84
C SER A 35 4.42 5.62 -18.05
N PHE A 36 3.49 4.95 -18.74
CA PHE A 36 2.59 4.00 -18.10
C PHE A 36 3.34 2.81 -17.47
N ALA A 37 4.34 2.26 -18.17
CA ALA A 37 5.16 1.17 -17.64
C ALA A 37 5.97 1.59 -16.41
N ILE A 38 6.52 2.81 -16.41
CA ILE A 38 7.20 3.39 -15.24
C ILE A 38 6.22 3.54 -14.07
N ASP A 39 5.02 4.04 -14.33
CA ASP A 39 3.99 4.25 -13.30
C ASP A 39 3.49 2.92 -12.70
N ALA A 40 3.32 1.89 -13.54
CA ALA A 40 2.99 0.54 -13.08
C ALA A 40 4.13 -0.08 -12.26
N GLY A 41 5.38 0.10 -12.70
CA GLY A 41 6.55 -0.32 -11.95
C GLY A 41 6.64 0.37 -10.59
N PHE A 42 6.41 1.67 -10.54
CA PHE A 42 6.41 2.44 -9.31
C PHE A 42 5.27 2.03 -8.37
N ALA A 43 4.06 1.84 -8.89
CA ALA A 43 2.93 1.31 -8.12
C ALA A 43 3.24 -0.07 -7.53
N LEU A 44 3.91 -0.95 -8.29
CA LEU A 44 4.30 -2.28 -7.81
C LEU A 44 5.34 -2.21 -6.67
N LEU A 45 6.30 -1.28 -6.75
CA LEU A 45 7.28 -1.04 -5.69
C LEU A 45 6.63 -0.46 -4.42
N LEU A 46 5.67 0.45 -4.55
CA LEU A 46 4.89 0.97 -3.42
C LEU A 46 4.09 -0.16 -2.75
N LEU A 47 3.40 -0.98 -3.54
CA LEU A 47 2.69 -2.15 -3.04
C LEU A 47 3.63 -3.11 -2.29
N ALA A 48 4.83 -3.35 -2.83
CA ALA A 48 5.85 -4.19 -2.16
C ALA A 48 6.32 -3.57 -0.84
N GLN A 49 6.64 -2.27 -0.82
CA GLN A 49 7.04 -1.55 0.40
C GLN A 49 5.96 -1.67 1.48
N PHE A 50 4.74 -1.23 1.18
CA PHE A 50 3.68 -1.19 2.19
C PHE A 50 3.26 -2.59 2.63
N ARG A 51 3.28 -3.57 1.73
CA ARG A 51 3.02 -4.97 2.10
C ARG A 51 4.05 -5.51 3.08
N LEU A 52 5.33 -5.22 2.82
CA LEU A 52 6.41 -5.64 3.69
C LEU A 52 6.32 -4.97 5.06
N TRP A 53 5.98 -3.69 5.07
CA TRP A 53 5.82 -2.93 6.30
C TRP A 53 4.65 -3.45 7.14
N ASP A 54 3.50 -3.72 6.54
CA ASP A 54 2.36 -4.33 7.24
C ASP A 54 2.77 -5.65 7.90
N ASP A 55 3.47 -6.52 7.18
CA ASP A 55 3.89 -7.83 7.68
C ASP A 55 4.94 -7.71 8.80
N LEU A 56 5.83 -6.71 8.74
CA LEU A 56 6.77 -6.40 9.81
C LEU A 56 6.06 -5.90 11.07
N ALA A 57 5.06 -5.01 10.91
CA ALA A 57 4.27 -4.50 12.02
C ALA A 57 3.40 -5.59 12.67
N ASP A 58 2.88 -6.51 11.87
CA ASP A 58 2.06 -7.63 12.34
C ASP A 58 2.89 -8.84 12.84
N ARG A 59 4.22 -8.83 12.70
CA ARG A 59 5.10 -9.97 13.01
C ARG A 59 4.90 -10.57 14.40
N VAL A 60 4.73 -9.73 15.44
CA VAL A 60 4.53 -10.21 16.82
C VAL A 60 3.20 -10.96 16.97
N ARG A 61 2.13 -10.43 16.36
CA ARG A 61 0.82 -11.09 16.34
C ARG A 61 0.88 -12.38 15.51
N ASP A 62 1.49 -12.30 14.33
CA ASP A 62 1.67 -13.43 13.43
C ASP A 62 2.50 -14.56 14.05
N ARG A 63 3.43 -14.29 14.99
CA ARG A 63 4.14 -15.36 15.71
C ARG A 63 3.19 -16.26 16.51
N VAL A 64 2.07 -15.72 16.97
CA VAL A 64 1.05 -16.47 17.72
C VAL A 64 0.02 -17.08 16.78
N GLU A 65 -0.53 -16.29 15.86
CA GLU A 65 -1.63 -16.71 14.97
C GLU A 65 -1.14 -17.57 13.79
N HIS A 66 0.07 -17.33 13.31
CA HIS A 66 0.63 -17.93 12.10
C HIS A 66 2.15 -18.20 12.24
N PRO A 67 2.56 -19.07 13.18
CA PRO A 67 3.98 -19.36 13.45
C PRO A 67 4.71 -19.96 12.25
N GLY A 68 3.96 -20.46 11.27
CA GLY A 68 4.49 -21.01 10.03
C GLY A 68 4.87 -19.97 8.96
N ARG A 69 4.72 -18.65 9.16
CA ARG A 69 5.08 -17.64 8.14
C ARG A 69 6.59 -17.44 8.06
N ALA A 70 7.13 -17.15 6.88
CA ALA A 70 8.58 -16.92 6.69
C ALA A 70 9.18 -15.88 7.68
N LEU A 71 8.45 -14.78 7.91
CA LEU A 71 8.86 -13.70 8.83
C LEU A 71 8.81 -14.08 10.33
N THR A 72 8.02 -15.10 10.70
CA THR A 72 7.83 -15.50 12.10
C THR A 72 8.76 -16.64 12.50
N ARG A 73 9.13 -17.50 11.55
CA ARG A 73 10.05 -18.63 11.76
C ARG A 73 11.45 -18.21 12.19
N GLU A 74 11.97 -17.12 11.62
CA GLU A 74 13.30 -16.63 11.98
C GLU A 74 13.25 -15.69 13.19
N GLY A 75 14.21 -15.80 14.10
CA GLY A 75 14.31 -14.96 15.30
C GLY A 75 14.62 -13.50 14.98
N ASP A 76 15.44 -13.26 13.95
CA ASP A 76 15.91 -11.95 13.50
C ASP A 76 15.19 -11.51 12.20
N ALA A 77 14.72 -10.27 12.13
CA ALA A 77 14.17 -9.67 10.90
C ALA A 77 14.98 -8.47 10.41
N THR A 78 16.19 -8.25 10.93
CA THR A 78 17.01 -7.08 10.60
C THR A 78 17.22 -6.93 9.09
N GLN A 79 17.46 -8.03 8.36
CA GLN A 79 17.62 -7.97 6.90
C GLN A 79 16.32 -7.57 6.18
N VAL A 80 15.16 -7.98 6.69
CA VAL A 80 13.86 -7.61 6.10
C VAL A 80 13.54 -6.15 6.39
N VAL A 81 13.85 -5.67 7.61
CA VAL A 81 13.73 -4.26 7.97
C VAL A 81 14.65 -3.40 7.10
N ALA A 82 15.91 -3.79 6.93
CA ALA A 82 16.85 -3.10 6.06
C ALA A 82 16.38 -3.06 4.60
N PHE A 83 15.85 -4.18 4.10
CA PHE A 83 15.27 -4.24 2.75
C PHE A 83 14.02 -3.36 2.61
N CYS A 84 13.15 -3.31 3.63
CA CYS A 84 12.00 -2.41 3.66
C CYS A 84 12.44 -0.93 3.65
N GLY A 85 13.47 -0.59 4.42
CA GLY A 85 14.07 0.75 4.42
C GLY A 85 14.67 1.11 3.06
N ALA A 86 15.37 0.17 2.42
CA ALA A 86 15.91 0.36 1.08
C ALA A 86 14.80 0.59 0.03
N LEU A 87 13.68 -0.13 0.12
CA LEU A 87 12.50 0.09 -0.72
C LEU A 87 11.89 1.48 -0.51
N ALA A 88 11.77 1.94 0.74
CA ALA A 88 11.27 3.28 1.05
C ALA A 88 12.17 4.36 0.44
N VAL A 89 13.49 4.25 0.61
CA VAL A 89 14.46 5.18 0.01
C VAL A 89 14.36 5.15 -1.52
N LEU A 90 14.28 3.96 -2.13
CA LEU A 90 14.12 3.83 -3.57
C LEU A 90 12.84 4.51 -4.07
N ASN A 91 11.71 4.32 -3.39
CA ASN A 91 10.44 4.93 -3.77
C ASN A 91 10.47 6.46 -3.62
N ILE A 92 11.13 6.99 -2.60
CA ILE A 92 11.36 8.43 -2.46
C ILE A 92 12.24 8.95 -3.61
N CYS A 93 13.34 8.27 -3.94
CA CYS A 93 14.20 8.65 -5.06
C CYS A 93 13.45 8.63 -6.40
N LEU A 94 12.61 7.62 -6.64
CA LEU A 94 11.77 7.54 -7.83
C LEU A 94 10.73 8.65 -7.86
N ALA A 95 10.11 8.98 -6.71
CA ALA A 95 9.18 10.09 -6.60
C ALA A 95 9.87 11.43 -6.95
N VAL A 96 11.06 11.70 -6.40
CA VAL A 96 11.86 12.90 -6.71
C VAL A 96 12.25 12.96 -8.19
N TRP A 97 12.72 11.83 -8.74
CA TRP A 97 13.18 11.77 -10.14
C TRP A 97 12.04 11.99 -11.13
N ARG A 98 10.86 11.43 -10.85
CA ARG A 98 9.71 11.46 -11.76
C ARG A 98 8.86 12.73 -11.60
N ASP A 99 8.75 13.25 -10.39
CA ASP A 99 7.82 14.32 -10.04
C ASP A 99 8.56 15.59 -9.60
N GLY A 100 8.66 16.56 -10.50
CA GLY A 100 9.23 17.87 -10.21
C GLY A 100 8.38 18.75 -9.30
N SER A 101 7.12 18.38 -9.01
CA SER A 101 6.22 19.17 -8.16
C SER A 101 6.42 18.95 -6.66
N GLY A 102 7.09 17.86 -6.27
CA GLY A 102 7.26 17.45 -4.87
C GLY A 102 6.00 16.85 -4.22
N ILE A 103 4.87 16.77 -4.93
CA ILE A 103 3.61 16.22 -4.40
C ILE A 103 3.77 14.75 -4.06
N ALA A 104 4.35 13.96 -4.97
CA ALA A 104 4.54 12.54 -4.75
C ALA A 104 5.38 12.28 -3.49
N VAL A 105 6.44 13.06 -3.30
CA VAL A 105 7.33 12.99 -2.12
C VAL A 105 6.57 13.39 -0.86
N GLY A 106 5.81 14.49 -0.91
CA GLY A 106 5.02 14.97 0.23
C GLY A 106 3.98 13.97 0.68
N VAL A 107 3.19 13.42 -0.26
CA VAL A 107 2.16 12.42 0.03
C VAL A 107 2.78 11.11 0.54
N LEU A 108 3.84 10.62 -0.10
CA LEU A 108 4.54 9.41 0.34
C LEU A 108 5.10 9.58 1.75
N SER A 109 5.78 10.70 2.02
CA SER A 109 6.38 10.99 3.32
C SER A 109 5.31 11.13 4.42
N ALA A 110 4.18 11.79 4.11
CA ALA A 110 3.06 11.92 5.03
C ALA A 110 2.40 10.57 5.32
N LEU A 111 2.23 9.72 4.29
CA LEU A 111 1.67 8.38 4.44
C LEU A 111 2.59 7.48 5.27
N ASP A 112 3.89 7.48 4.98
CA ASP A 112 4.89 6.73 5.73
C ASP A 112 4.92 7.17 7.20
N ALA A 113 4.91 8.47 7.46
CA ALA A 113 4.84 8.99 8.83
C ALA A 113 3.54 8.58 9.54
N ALA A 114 2.39 8.70 8.88
CA ALA A 114 1.10 8.35 9.47
C ALA A 114 1.02 6.85 9.80
N LEU A 115 1.47 5.98 8.89
CA LEU A 115 1.52 4.53 9.13
C LEU A 115 2.55 4.16 10.19
N GLY A 116 3.73 4.79 10.18
CA GLY A 116 4.75 4.58 11.20
C GLY A 116 4.26 4.94 12.60
N VAL A 117 3.66 6.12 12.77
CA VAL A 117 3.05 6.55 14.03
C VAL A 117 1.93 5.60 14.44
N TRP A 118 1.06 5.21 13.49
CA TRP A 118 0.00 4.25 13.76
C TRP A 118 0.53 2.91 14.24
N TYR A 119 1.57 2.36 13.60
CA TYR A 119 2.16 1.08 13.99
C TYR A 119 2.83 1.13 15.37
N LEU A 120 3.43 2.26 15.74
CA LEU A 120 4.01 2.45 17.07
C LEU A 120 2.94 2.60 18.17
N ALA A 121 1.82 3.28 17.86
CA ALA A 121 0.77 3.57 18.84
C ALA A 121 -0.30 2.47 18.95
N ARG A 122 -0.44 1.62 17.92
CA ARG A 122 -1.47 0.60 17.82
C ARG A 122 -1.33 -0.45 18.93
N THR A 123 -2.38 -0.59 19.73
CA THR A 123 -2.52 -1.68 20.72
C THR A 123 -3.63 -2.67 20.36
N ARG A 124 -4.64 -2.27 19.58
CA ARG A 124 -5.79 -3.09 19.17
C ARG A 124 -6.25 -2.74 17.76
N ARG A 125 -6.99 -3.65 17.10
CA ARG A 125 -7.69 -3.34 15.83
C ARG A 125 -8.82 -2.34 16.11
N SER A 126 -8.97 -1.34 15.24
CA SER A 126 -10.05 -0.36 15.31
C SER A 126 -10.51 0.00 13.90
N ILE A 127 -11.74 0.49 13.77
CA ILE A 127 -12.29 0.95 12.47
C ILE A 127 -11.39 2.03 11.87
N ALA A 128 -11.00 3.04 12.66
CA ALA A 128 -10.13 4.12 12.20
C ALA A 128 -8.76 3.59 11.71
N GLY A 129 -8.22 2.58 12.39
CA GLY A 129 -7.00 1.90 11.99
C GLY A 129 -7.13 1.19 10.65
N GLU A 130 -8.22 0.47 10.44
CA GLU A 130 -8.47 -0.22 9.17
C GLU A 130 -8.68 0.77 8.03
N GLN A 131 -9.41 1.86 8.28
CA GLN A 131 -9.56 2.91 7.27
C GLN A 131 -8.21 3.56 6.93
N LEU A 132 -7.35 3.82 7.91
CA LEU A 132 -5.99 4.32 7.66
C LEU A 132 -5.15 3.33 6.83
N LEU A 133 -5.24 2.03 7.14
CA LEU A 133 -4.55 0.99 6.39
C LEU A 133 -5.06 0.87 4.95
N LEU A 134 -6.36 1.02 4.71
CA LEU A 134 -6.95 1.00 3.38
C LEU A 134 -6.72 2.32 2.62
N ALA A 135 -6.55 3.44 3.32
CA ALA A 135 -6.28 4.75 2.73
C ALA A 135 -4.94 4.81 1.98
N LYS A 136 -4.04 3.83 2.17
CA LYS A 136 -2.82 3.74 1.36
C LYS A 136 -3.09 3.51 -0.12
N TYR A 137 -4.17 2.82 -0.51
CA TYR A 137 -4.50 2.59 -1.92
C TYR A 137 -4.86 3.88 -2.67
N PRO A 138 -5.77 4.74 -2.18
CA PRO A 138 -5.98 6.05 -2.80
C PRO A 138 -4.73 6.94 -2.71
N ALA A 139 -3.94 6.85 -1.64
CA ALA A 139 -2.68 7.59 -1.55
C ALA A 139 -1.64 7.13 -2.57
N MET A 140 -1.54 5.82 -2.88
CA MET A 140 -0.68 5.30 -3.95
C MET A 140 -1.07 5.90 -5.30
N ILE A 141 -2.37 6.07 -5.59
CA ILE A 141 -2.82 6.75 -6.81
C ILE A 141 -2.33 8.21 -6.81
N ALA A 142 -2.47 8.93 -5.70
CA ALA A 142 -1.99 10.31 -5.60
C ALA A 142 -0.46 10.42 -5.76
N ILE A 143 0.30 9.49 -5.18
CA ILE A 143 1.77 9.42 -5.29
C ILE A 143 2.18 9.13 -6.74
N VAL A 144 1.55 8.15 -7.39
CA VAL A 144 1.81 7.79 -8.79
C VAL A 144 1.30 8.87 -9.75
N ALA A 145 0.31 9.68 -9.36
CA ALA A 145 -0.10 10.84 -10.14
C ALA A 145 0.94 11.98 -10.05
N GLY A 146 1.46 12.25 -8.85
CA GLY A 146 2.40 13.35 -8.60
C GLY A 146 1.80 14.69 -9.00
N GLY A 147 2.54 15.52 -9.73
CA GLY A 147 2.09 16.82 -10.24
C GLY A 147 0.76 16.78 -11.01
N ARG A 148 0.46 15.67 -11.70
CA ARG A 148 -0.81 15.49 -12.43
C ARG A 148 -2.03 15.56 -11.51
N LEU A 149 -1.87 15.32 -10.21
CA LEU A 149 -2.93 15.53 -9.23
C LEU A 149 -3.48 16.97 -9.25
N LEU A 150 -2.65 17.96 -9.52
CA LEU A 150 -3.08 19.36 -9.63
C LEU A 150 -3.77 19.65 -10.97
N GLU A 151 -3.46 18.90 -12.01
CA GLU A 151 -3.98 19.11 -13.37
C GLU A 151 -5.41 18.59 -13.54
N ALA A 152 -5.72 17.41 -12.99
CA ALA A 152 -7.10 16.90 -12.93
C ALA A 152 -7.41 16.26 -11.56
N PRO A 153 -7.56 17.10 -10.52
CA PRO A 153 -7.79 16.63 -9.15
C PRO A 153 -9.08 15.81 -9.03
N VAL A 154 -10.15 16.21 -9.73
CA VAL A 154 -11.46 15.53 -9.65
C VAL A 154 -11.38 14.12 -10.24
N SER A 155 -10.73 13.94 -11.39
CA SER A 155 -10.61 12.63 -12.04
C SER A 155 -9.78 11.67 -11.20
N ILE A 156 -8.64 12.14 -10.69
CA ILE A 156 -7.77 11.33 -9.83
C ILE A 156 -8.46 11.02 -8.49
N ALA A 157 -9.09 11.99 -7.85
CA ALA A 157 -9.83 11.78 -6.61
C ALA A 157 -11.00 10.80 -6.81
N GLY A 158 -11.71 10.89 -7.94
CA GLY A 158 -12.78 9.96 -8.31
C GLY A 158 -12.27 8.53 -8.47
N ALA A 159 -11.16 8.34 -9.20
CA ALA A 159 -10.55 7.03 -9.38
C ALA A 159 -10.00 6.46 -8.05
N ALA A 160 -9.40 7.31 -7.22
CA ALA A 160 -8.91 6.96 -5.89
C ALA A 160 -10.06 6.54 -4.95
N ALA A 161 -11.17 7.29 -4.94
CA ALA A 161 -12.36 6.95 -4.19
C ALA A 161 -12.98 5.63 -4.67
N ALA A 162 -13.07 5.41 -5.98
CA ALA A 162 -13.60 4.17 -6.55
C ALA A 162 -12.75 2.95 -6.13
N LEU A 163 -11.41 3.05 -6.22
CA LEU A 163 -10.53 1.97 -5.78
C LEU A 163 -10.67 1.72 -4.27
N TYR A 164 -10.70 2.79 -3.47
CA TYR A 164 -10.87 2.69 -2.03
C TYR A 164 -12.18 1.99 -1.65
N LEU A 165 -13.31 2.39 -2.25
CA LEU A 165 -14.61 1.74 -2.02
C LEU A 165 -14.59 0.26 -2.42
N ALA A 166 -13.98 -0.08 -3.56
CA ALA A 166 -13.85 -1.46 -4.01
C ALA A 166 -13.04 -2.32 -3.03
N VAL A 167 -11.93 -1.78 -2.51
CA VAL A 167 -11.10 -2.47 -1.51
C VAL A 167 -11.85 -2.61 -0.18
N CYS A 168 -12.54 -1.57 0.29
CA CYS A 168 -13.37 -1.64 1.50
C CYS A 168 -14.46 -2.70 1.37
N ALA A 169 -15.15 -2.78 0.23
CA ALA A 169 -16.17 -3.79 -0.03
C ALA A 169 -15.58 -5.20 -0.07
N TYR A 170 -14.41 -5.36 -0.72
CA TYR A 170 -13.70 -6.63 -0.74
C TYR A 170 -13.32 -7.10 0.67
N GLU A 171 -12.76 -6.21 1.49
CA GLU A 171 -12.35 -6.51 2.87
C GLU A 171 -13.56 -6.89 3.74
N ALA A 172 -14.64 -6.11 3.68
CA ALA A 172 -15.87 -6.40 4.43
C ALA A 172 -16.50 -7.74 4.05
N TRP A 173 -16.36 -8.18 2.79
CA TRP A 173 -16.84 -9.47 2.32
C TRP A 173 -15.93 -10.63 2.73
N HIS A 174 -14.61 -10.45 2.72
CA HIS A 174 -13.64 -11.55 2.88
C HIS A 174 -13.07 -11.70 4.30
N ASP A 175 -13.08 -10.66 5.14
CA ASP A 175 -12.66 -10.75 6.55
C ASP A 175 -13.85 -10.49 7.49
N PRO A 176 -14.59 -11.54 7.93
CA PRO A 176 -15.67 -11.38 8.90
C PRO A 176 -15.22 -10.77 10.23
N ALA A 177 -13.94 -10.94 10.58
CA ALA A 177 -13.35 -10.42 11.81
C ALA A 177 -12.93 -8.94 11.69
N SER A 178 -12.98 -8.34 10.49
CA SER A 178 -12.73 -6.92 10.29
C SER A 178 -13.80 -6.07 10.97
N PRO A 179 -13.45 -5.09 11.82
CA PRO A 179 -14.35 -4.03 12.26
C PRO A 179 -15.21 -3.38 11.16
N LEU A 180 -14.77 -3.37 9.90
CA LEU A 180 -15.56 -2.87 8.77
C LEU A 180 -16.73 -3.76 8.40
N SER A 181 -16.64 -5.07 8.64
CA SER A 181 -17.75 -5.99 8.41
C SER A 181 -18.96 -5.62 9.27
N ARG A 182 -18.75 -5.04 10.46
CA ARG A 182 -19.82 -4.54 11.34
C ARG A 182 -20.58 -3.33 10.77
N LEU A 183 -19.98 -2.60 9.83
CA LEU A 183 -20.63 -1.46 9.17
C LEU A 183 -21.50 -1.91 7.98
N VAL A 184 -21.12 -3.01 7.33
CA VAL A 184 -21.82 -3.55 6.15
C VAL A 184 -22.86 -4.61 6.55
N GLY A 185 -22.54 -5.43 7.56
CA GLY A 185 -23.43 -6.40 8.18
C GLY A 185 -24.19 -5.77 9.35
N GLY A 186 -25.23 -5.00 9.05
CA GLY A 186 -26.22 -4.57 10.04
C GLY A 186 -27.11 -5.73 10.48
N HIS A 187 -26.54 -6.74 11.15
CA HIS A 187 -27.29 -7.78 11.84
C HIS A 187 -26.77 -7.97 13.26
N SER A 188 -27.63 -7.50 14.17
CA SER A 188 -27.96 -7.92 15.54
C SER A 188 -27.04 -8.93 16.22
#